data_AF-A0A1Z8Q176-F1
#
_entry.id   AF-A0A1Z8Q176-F1
#
_cell.length_a   1.000
_cell.length_b   1.000
_cell.length_c   1.000
_cell.angle_alpha   90.00
_cell.angle_beta   90.00
_cell.angle_gamma   90.00
#
_symmetry.space_group_name_H-M   'P 1'
#
loop_
_entity.id
_entity.type
_entity.pdbx_description
1 polymer ?
#
loop_
_entity_poly.entity_id
_entity_poly.type
_entity_poly.pdbx_seq_one_letter_code
_entity_poly.pdbx_strand_id
1 'polypeptide(L)'
;MHHYFQTEITLENLIWASRRQEFISYQRINQAQGIADQDWSFASSLLMRHLDQLANKAFRENKPVFSFLAVSRKELTTGRHTTRRHRQIIRAFGDIAPAEKDILAFIKKEQMRCFAWGMEKGWPTPEEKPVDAPRQPARNAEVQAARRHRSKKH
;
A
#
# COMPACT_ATOMS: atom_id res chain seq x y z
N MET A 1 10.49 -5.63 -17.66
CA MET A 1 10.29 -6.10 -16.28
C MET A 1 9.22 -5.24 -15.60
N HIS A 2 8.18 -5.85 -15.03
CA HIS A 2 7.12 -5.15 -14.28
C HIS A 2 7.39 -5.34 -12.79
N HIS A 3 7.31 -4.27 -11.98
CA HIS A 3 7.23 -4.46 -10.54
C HIS A 3 5.96 -5.22 -10.21
N TYR A 4 6.07 -6.20 -9.32
CA TYR A 4 4.92 -6.89 -8.76
C TYR A 4 4.89 -6.63 -7.25
N PHE A 5 3.69 -6.48 -6.71
CA PHE A 5 3.47 -6.33 -5.27
C PHE A 5 3.02 -7.69 -4.72
N GLN A 6 3.82 -8.26 -3.83
CA GLN A 6 3.47 -9.49 -3.14
C GLN A 6 2.42 -9.17 -2.07
N THR A 7 1.25 -9.79 -2.19
CA THR A 7 0.10 -9.52 -1.31
C THR A 7 0.44 -9.81 0.15
N GLU A 8 1.15 -10.90 0.39
CA GLU A 8 1.54 -11.37 1.72
C GLU A 8 2.40 -10.32 2.43
N ILE A 9 3.44 -9.83 1.76
CA ILE A 9 4.36 -8.81 2.28
C ILE A 9 3.62 -7.49 2.58
N THR A 10 2.75 -7.05 1.67
CA THR A 10 1.95 -5.84 1.89
C THR A 10 0.99 -6.02 3.07
N LEU A 11 0.31 -7.16 3.17
CA LEU A 11 -0.61 -7.43 4.27
C LEU A 11 0.12 -7.55 5.61
N GLU A 12 1.27 -8.23 5.67
CA GLU A 12 2.08 -8.31 6.90
C GLU A 12 2.48 -6.92 7.41
N ASN A 13 2.96 -6.05 6.53
CA ASN A 13 3.32 -4.68 6.89
C ASN A 13 2.11 -3.86 7.38
N LEU A 14 0.94 -4.01 6.74
CA LEU A 14 -0.28 -3.31 7.15
C LEU A 14 -0.86 -3.86 8.46
N ILE A 15 -0.83 -5.18 8.65
CA ILE A 15 -1.25 -5.86 9.89
C ILE A 15 -0.34 -5.46 11.04
N TRP A 16 0.97 -5.42 10.81
CA TRP A 16 1.94 -4.96 11.80
C TRP A 16 1.68 -3.51 12.21
N ALA A 17 1.45 -2.61 11.25
CA ALA A 17 1.06 -1.23 11.52
C ALA A 17 -0.26 -1.15 12.31
N SER A 18 -1.23 -2.00 11.96
CA SER A 18 -2.52 -2.10 12.66
C SER A 18 -2.37 -2.51 14.12
N ARG A 19 -1.53 -3.51 14.42
CA ARG A 19 -1.22 -3.95 15.80
C ARG A 19 -0.53 -2.86 16.61
N ARG A 20 0.21 -1.97 15.95
CA ARG A 20 0.87 -0.81 16.56
C ARG A 20 0.00 0.44 16.66
N GLN A 21 -1.22 0.39 16.12
CA GLN A 21 -2.09 1.55 15.96
C GLN A 21 -1.45 2.70 15.16
N GLU A 22 -0.65 2.34 14.15
CA GLU A 22 0.10 3.28 13.32
C GLU A 22 -0.41 3.27 11.88
N PHE A 23 -0.27 4.42 11.21
CA PHE A 23 -0.41 4.52 9.76
C PHE A 23 0.93 4.21 9.09
N ILE A 24 0.89 3.64 7.88
CA ILE A 24 2.09 3.28 7.10
C ILE A 24 2.16 4.10 5.82
N SER A 25 3.36 4.54 5.45
CA SER A 25 3.51 5.33 4.23
C SER A 25 3.55 4.44 2.99
N TYR A 26 3.05 4.94 1.86
CA TYR A 26 3.24 4.29 0.56
C TYR A 26 4.72 4.00 0.25
N GLN A 27 5.61 4.89 0.69
CA GLN A 27 7.05 4.71 0.58
C GLN A 27 7.53 3.47 1.34
N ARG A 28 7.11 3.28 2.59
CA ARG A 28 7.51 2.13 3.39
C ARG A 28 7.02 0.82 2.76
N ILE A 29 5.81 0.80 2.19
CA ILE A 29 5.30 -0.38 1.47
C ILE A 29 6.16 -0.68 0.24
N ASN A 30 6.52 0.33 -0.56
CA ASN A 30 7.40 0.11 -1.72
C ASN A 30 8.77 -0.44 -1.29
N GLN A 31 9.35 0.09 -0.20
CA GLN A 31 10.62 -0.38 0.33
C GLN A 31 10.53 -1.82 0.82
N ALA A 32 9.45 -2.18 1.53
CA ALA A 32 9.18 -3.55 1.95
C ALA A 32 9.01 -4.50 0.76
N GLN A 33 8.62 -4.00 -0.42
CA GLN A 33 8.53 -4.77 -1.65
C GLN A 33 9.86 -4.86 -2.42
N GLY A 34 10.96 -4.37 -1.83
CA GLY A 34 12.28 -4.35 -2.46
C GLY A 34 12.41 -3.35 -3.61
N ILE A 35 11.48 -2.40 -3.74
CA ILE A 35 11.48 -1.39 -4.81
C ILE A 35 12.41 -0.24 -4.43
N ALA A 36 13.39 0.03 -5.29
CA ALA A 36 14.35 1.12 -5.09
C ALA A 36 13.69 2.50 -5.18
N ASP A 37 14.24 3.46 -4.42
CA ASP A 37 13.70 4.82 -4.31
C ASP A 37 13.53 5.55 -5.66
N GLN A 38 14.48 5.33 -6.56
CA GLN A 38 14.47 5.89 -7.92
C GLN A 38 13.32 5.38 -8.81
N ASP A 39 12.70 4.24 -8.48
CA ASP A 39 11.64 3.61 -9.27
C ASP A 39 10.24 3.91 -8.71
N TRP A 40 10.13 4.72 -7.64
CA TRP A 40 8.87 5.02 -6.96
C TRP A 40 7.79 5.65 -7.84
N SER A 41 8.17 6.60 -8.71
CA SER A 41 7.19 7.29 -9.58
C SER A 41 6.42 6.29 -10.45
N PHE A 42 7.12 5.28 -10.93
CA PHE A 42 6.55 4.18 -11.70
C PHE A 42 5.77 3.20 -10.82
N ALA A 43 6.34 2.80 -9.68
CA ALA A 43 5.68 1.87 -8.75
C ALA A 43 4.39 2.43 -8.12
N SER A 44 4.25 3.76 -8.02
CA SER A 44 3.12 4.40 -7.32
C SER A 44 1.76 4.01 -7.88
N SER A 45 1.62 3.95 -9.21
CA SER A 45 0.34 3.57 -9.84
C SER A 45 0.02 2.09 -9.67
N LEU A 46 1.06 1.24 -9.64
CA LEU A 46 0.92 -0.19 -9.37
C LEU A 46 0.54 -0.45 -7.92
N LEU A 47 1.17 0.28 -6.98
CA LEU A 47 0.82 0.23 -5.57
C LEU A 47 -0.64 0.64 -5.34
N MET A 48 -1.10 1.74 -5.95
CA MET A 48 -2.50 2.17 -5.76
C MET A 48 -3.48 1.09 -6.24
N ARG A 49 -3.25 0.52 -7.42
CA ARG A 49 -4.08 -0.57 -7.94
C ARG A 49 -4.05 -1.79 -7.03
N HIS A 50 -2.88 -2.14 -6.49
CA HIS A 50 -2.74 -3.26 -5.56
C HIS A 50 -3.51 -3.02 -4.26
N LEU A 51 -3.38 -1.84 -3.65
CA LEU A 51 -4.14 -1.46 -2.45
C LEU A 51 -5.64 -1.44 -2.70
N ASP A 52 -6.08 -1.00 -3.87
CA ASP A 52 -7.50 -1.00 -4.28
C ASP A 52 -8.06 -2.42 -4.40
N GLN A 53 -7.28 -3.36 -4.97
CA GLN A 53 -7.65 -4.77 -5.05
C GLN A 53 -7.75 -5.42 -3.66
N LEU A 54 -6.78 -5.15 -2.78
CA LEU A 54 -6.82 -5.62 -1.40
C LEU A 54 -8.03 -5.06 -0.66
N ALA A 55 -8.33 -3.77 -0.85
CA ALA A 55 -9.45 -3.12 -0.20
C ALA A 55 -10.79 -3.74 -0.60
N ASN A 56 -11.01 -3.90 -1.91
CA ASN A 56 -12.24 -4.49 -2.45
C ASN A 56 -12.40 -5.93 -1.96
N LYS A 57 -11.34 -6.75 -2.04
CA LYS A 57 -11.36 -8.14 -1.57
C LYS A 57 -11.71 -8.24 -0.08
N ALA A 58 -10.99 -7.51 0.78
CA ALA A 58 -11.21 -7.53 2.22
C ALA A 58 -12.64 -7.09 2.57
N PHE A 59 -13.13 -6.04 1.92
CA PHE A 59 -14.48 -5.53 2.16
C PHE A 59 -15.56 -6.55 1.77
N ARG A 60 -15.46 -7.19 0.59
CA ARG A 60 -16.39 -8.25 0.14
C ARG A 60 -16.40 -9.46 1.07
N GLU A 61 -15.25 -9.80 1.65
CA GLU A 61 -15.11 -10.90 2.61
C GLU A 61 -15.48 -10.48 4.05
N ASN A 62 -15.98 -9.26 4.26
CA ASN A 62 -16.26 -8.68 5.57
C ASN A 62 -15.06 -8.78 6.53
N LYS A 63 -13.84 -8.53 6.02
CA LYS A 63 -12.60 -8.45 6.78
C LYS A 63 -12.18 -6.98 6.96
N PRO A 64 -11.36 -6.65 7.98
CA PRO A 64 -10.81 -5.32 8.14
C PRO A 64 -10.04 -4.87 6.88
N VAL A 65 -10.30 -3.64 6.42
CA VAL A 65 -9.71 -3.08 5.20
C VAL A 65 -8.35 -2.45 5.50
N PHE A 66 -7.35 -3.30 5.81
CA PHE A 66 -6.02 -2.86 6.26
C PHE A 66 -5.32 -1.91 5.28
N SER A 67 -5.60 -2.01 3.98
CA SER A 67 -5.08 -1.11 2.95
C SER A 67 -5.40 0.38 3.18
N PHE A 68 -6.42 0.71 3.99
CA PHE A 68 -6.72 2.10 4.36
C PHE A 68 -5.78 2.69 5.41
N LEU A 69 -4.93 1.87 6.04
CA LEU A 69 -3.84 2.35 6.89
C LEU A 69 -2.66 2.89 6.07
N ALA A 70 -2.60 2.56 4.78
CA ALA A 70 -1.59 3.09 3.87
C ALA A 70 -1.93 4.52 3.45
N VAL A 71 -1.07 5.49 3.78
CA VAL A 71 -1.27 6.91 3.50
C VAL A 71 -0.03 7.56 2.90
N SER A 72 -0.16 8.82 2.48
CA SER A 72 1.02 9.60 2.07
C SER A 72 1.87 9.98 3.28
N ARG A 73 3.17 10.19 3.10
CA ARG A 73 4.08 10.53 4.21
C ARG A 73 3.62 11.76 5.02
N LYS A 74 3.00 12.75 4.36
CA LYS A 74 2.50 13.97 5.02
C LYS A 74 1.28 13.73 5.90
N GLU A 75 0.59 12.60 5.71
CA GLU A 75 -0.66 12.27 6.40
C GLU A 75 -0.47 11.14 7.43
N LEU A 76 0.76 10.76 7.75
CA LEU A 76 1.04 9.69 8.73
C LEU A 76 0.49 10.02 10.12
N THR A 77 0.44 11.29 10.51
CA THR A 77 -0.11 11.72 11.81
C THR A 77 -1.63 11.74 11.82
N THR A 78 -2.26 12.01 10.67
CA THR A 78 -3.70 12.26 10.58
C THR A 78 -4.50 11.06 10.08
N GLY A 79 -3.84 10.14 9.36
CA GLY A 79 -4.48 9.04 8.64
C GLY A 79 -5.34 9.49 7.45
N ARG A 80 -5.27 10.77 7.08
CA ARG A 80 -6.17 11.33 6.05
C ARG A 80 -5.75 10.88 4.66
N HIS A 81 -6.77 10.63 3.84
CA HIS A 81 -6.61 10.39 2.42
C HIS A 81 -6.91 11.67 1.65
N THR A 82 -6.23 11.87 0.53
CA THR A 82 -6.52 13.00 -0.37
C THR A 82 -7.85 12.79 -1.09
N THR A 83 -8.49 13.87 -1.55
CA THR A 83 -9.69 13.79 -2.39
C THR A 83 -9.49 12.92 -3.63
N ARG A 84 -8.29 12.98 -4.23
CA ARG A 84 -7.92 12.09 -5.36
C ARG A 84 -8.00 10.63 -4.95
N ARG A 85 -7.51 10.29 -3.76
CA ARG A 85 -7.52 8.92 -3.23
C ARG A 85 -8.95 8.46 -2.91
N HIS A 86 -9.80 9.32 -2.36
CA HIS A 86 -11.23 9.01 -2.16
C HIS A 86 -11.91 8.59 -3.47
N ARG A 87 -11.72 9.37 -4.55
CA ARG A 87 -12.29 9.03 -5.87
C ARG A 87 -11.76 7.71 -6.42
N GLN A 88 -10.49 7.39 -6.17
CA GLN A 88 -9.92 6.09 -6.57
C GLN A 88 -10.57 4.94 -5.81
N ILE A 89 -10.75 5.08 -4.49
CA ILE A 89 -11.41 4.07 -3.65
C ILE A 89 -12.85 3.85 -4.12
N ILE A 90 -13.61 4.91 -4.37
CA ILE A 90 -14.99 4.82 -4.89
C ILE A 90 -15.01 4.04 -6.21
N ARG A 91 -14.12 4.37 -7.15
CA ARG A 91 -14.02 3.66 -8.43
C ARG A 91 -13.63 2.19 -8.25
N ALA A 92 -12.73 1.90 -7.32
CA ALA A 92 -12.28 0.54 -7.05
C ALA A 92 -13.39 -0.32 -6.43
N PHE A 93 -14.28 0.27 -5.63
CA PHE A 93 -15.38 -0.43 -4.98
C PHE A 93 -16.56 -0.61 -5.94
N GLY A 94 -16.78 0.31 -6.87
CA GLY A 94 -17.81 0.16 -7.90
C GLY A 94 -19.22 0.21 -7.30
N ASP A 95 -19.98 -0.86 -7.50
CA ASP A 95 -21.38 -1.00 -7.07
C ASP A 95 -21.57 -0.96 -5.55
N ILE A 96 -20.55 -1.36 -4.79
CA ILE A 96 -20.56 -1.38 -3.32
C ILE A 96 -19.88 -0.16 -2.69
N ALA A 97 -19.54 0.86 -3.49
CA ALA A 97 -18.88 2.05 -3.01
C ALA A 97 -19.81 2.90 -2.12
N PRO A 98 -19.30 3.52 -1.03
CA PRO A 98 -20.05 4.55 -0.33
C PRO A 98 -20.27 5.76 -1.25
N ALA A 99 -21.31 6.54 -0.98
CA ALA A 99 -21.51 7.81 -1.66
C ALA A 99 -20.32 8.76 -1.38
N GLU A 100 -20.04 9.67 -2.32
CA GLU A 100 -18.89 10.59 -2.20
C GLU A 100 -18.94 11.44 -0.92
N LYS A 101 -20.14 11.83 -0.47
CA LYS A 101 -20.32 12.56 0.79
C LYS A 101 -19.97 11.73 2.04
N ASP A 102 -20.03 10.40 1.95
CA ASP A 102 -19.87 9.48 3.09
C ASP A 102 -18.48 8.82 3.13
N ILE A 103 -17.66 8.99 2.09
CA ILE A 103 -16.36 8.31 1.94
C ILE A 103 -15.40 8.55 3.10
N LEU A 104 -15.39 9.77 3.67
CA LEU A 104 -14.51 10.11 4.79
C LEU A 104 -14.90 9.35 6.05
N ALA A 105 -16.19 9.32 6.36
CA ALA A 105 -16.72 8.58 7.50
C ALA A 105 -16.50 7.07 7.32
N PHE A 106 -16.72 6.56 6.11
CA PHE A 106 -16.48 5.17 5.74
C PHE A 106 -15.01 4.76 5.97
N ILE A 107 -14.05 5.52 5.41
CA ILE A 107 -12.62 5.23 5.58
C ILE A 107 -12.22 5.26 7.05
N LYS A 108 -12.67 6.29 7.80
CA LYS A 108 -12.37 6.41 9.23
C LYS A 108 -12.91 5.20 10.02
N LYS A 109 -14.13 4.76 9.72
CA LYS A 109 -14.74 3.57 10.35
C LYS A 109 -13.88 2.33 10.11
N GLU A 110 -13.47 2.09 8.87
CA GLU A 110 -12.66 0.91 8.53
C GLU A 110 -11.22 0.99 9.09
N GLN A 111 -10.62 2.19 9.18
CA GLN A 111 -9.34 2.38 9.87
C GLN A 111 -9.45 2.00 11.35
N MET A 112 -10.52 2.45 12.04
CA MET A 112 -10.77 2.08 13.44
C MET A 112 -11.01 0.58 13.61
N ARG A 113 -11.70 -0.06 12.65
CA ARG A 113 -11.91 -1.50 12.64
C ARG A 113 -10.59 -2.27 12.52
N CYS A 114 -9.65 -1.78 11.71
CA CYS A 114 -8.30 -2.36 11.63
C CYS A 114 -7.59 -2.25 12.98
N PHE A 115 -7.56 -1.06 13.59
CA PHE A 115 -6.90 -0.88 14.90
C PHE A 115 -7.54 -1.72 16.01
N ALA A 116 -8.88 -1.83 16.04
CA ALA A 116 -9.58 -2.71 16.97
C ALA A 116 -9.16 -4.18 16.80
N TRP A 117 -9.08 -4.65 15.54
CA TRP A 117 -8.56 -5.98 15.24
C TRP A 117 -7.10 -6.14 15.70
N GLY A 118 -6.26 -5.12 15.47
CA GLY A 118 -4.85 -5.14 15.88
C GLY A 118 -4.68 -5.28 17.39
N MET A 119 -5.51 -4.59 18.15
CA MET A 119 -5.55 -4.69 19.62
C MET A 119 -6.00 -6.07 20.09
N GLU A 120 -7.01 -6.65 19.47
CA GLU A 120 -7.47 -8.01 19.77
C GLU A 120 -6.37 -9.07 19.56
N LYS A 121 -5.51 -8.88 18.54
CA LYS A 121 -4.38 -9.77 18.25
C LYS A 121 -3.11 -9.48 19.05
N GLY A 122 -3.12 -8.43 19.87
CA GLY A 122 -1.99 -8.05 20.73
C GLY A 122 -0.89 -7.31 19.99
N TRP A 123 -0.09 -6.55 20.75
CA TRP A 123 1.04 -5.78 20.23
C TRP A 123 2.14 -6.69 19.66
N PRO A 124 2.88 -6.30 18.60
CA PRO A 124 4.00 -7.08 18.10
C PRO A 124 5.12 -7.20 19.13
N THR A 125 5.71 -8.37 19.30
CA THR A 125 6.88 -8.48 20.20
C THR A 125 8.08 -7.70 19.61
N PRO A 126 9.09 -7.33 20.41
CA PRO A 126 10.27 -6.62 19.90
C PRO A 126 11.01 -7.37 18.77
N GLU A 127 10.91 -8.69 18.75
CA GLU A 127 11.49 -9.59 17.76
C GLU A 127 10.65 -9.69 16.48
N GLU A 128 9.33 -9.41 16.57
CA GLU A 128 8.41 -9.44 15.44
C GLU A 128 8.56 -8.20 14.55
N LYS A 129 9.10 -8.44 13.36
CA LYS A 129 9.16 -7.45 12.27
C LYS A 129 8.47 -8.01 11.04
N PRO A 130 7.75 -7.18 10.28
CA PRO A 130 7.15 -7.62 9.03
C PRO A 130 8.27 -8.00 8.06
N VAL A 131 8.04 -9.04 7.24
CA VAL A 131 9.05 -9.49 6.27
C VAL A 131 9.16 -8.46 5.15
N ASP A 132 10.39 -8.17 4.74
CA ASP A 132 10.70 -7.36 3.56
C ASP A 132 11.13 -8.30 2.41
N ALA A 133 10.68 -8.00 1.20
CA ALA A 133 11.04 -8.74 -0.01
C ALA A 133 12.52 -8.55 -0.34
N PRO A 134 13.15 -9.54 -1.01
CA PRO A 134 14.42 -9.32 -1.69
C PRO A 134 14.32 -8.12 -2.65
N ARG A 135 15.43 -7.40 -2.81
CA ARG A 135 15.49 -6.23 -3.68
C ARG A 135 15.09 -6.61 -5.10
N GLN A 136 14.11 -5.90 -5.66
CA GLN A 136 13.73 -6.08 -7.05
C GLN A 136 14.80 -5.44 -7.96
N PRO A 137 15.13 -6.08 -9.09
CA PRO A 137 15.99 -5.48 -10.12
C PRO A 137 15.50 -4.07 -10.49
N ALA A 138 16.42 -3.10 -10.45
CA ALA A 138 16.10 -1.71 -10.74
C ALA A 138 15.75 -1.56 -12.22
N ARG A 139 14.58 -0.95 -12.50
CA ARG A 139 14.13 -0.76 -13.89
C ARG A 139 15.11 0.10 -14.68
N ASN A 140 15.69 1.10 -14.03
CA ASN A 140 16.66 2.00 -14.66
C ASN A 140 18.00 1.35 -14.98
N ALA A 141 18.42 0.27 -14.30
CA ALA A 141 19.66 -0.42 -14.64
C ALA A 141 19.54 -1.13 -16.01
N GLU A 142 18.39 -1.75 -16.29
CA GLU A 142 18.10 -2.36 -17.59
C GLU A 142 17.86 -1.31 -18.69
N VAL A 143 17.14 -0.23 -18.40
CA VAL A 143 16.93 0.86 -19.39
C VAL A 143 18.27 1.55 -19.72
N GLN A 144 19.14 1.76 -18.74
CA GLN A 144 20.50 2.29 -18.97
C GLN A 144 21.39 1.27 -19.69
N ALA A 145 21.31 -0.03 -19.36
CA ALA A 145 22.03 -1.08 -20.09
C ALA A 145 21.57 -1.20 -21.55
N ALA A 146 20.27 -1.15 -21.81
CA ALA A 146 19.69 -1.16 -23.15
C ALA A 146 20.06 0.10 -23.96
N ARG A 147 20.11 1.27 -23.32
CA ARG A 147 20.61 2.52 -23.94
C ARG A 147 22.10 2.44 -24.26
N ARG A 148 22.92 1.90 -23.35
CA ARG A 148 24.37 1.68 -23.57
C ARG A 148 24.65 0.66 -24.68
N HIS A 149 23.84 -0.39 -24.80
CA HIS A 149 23.95 -1.37 -25.89
C HIS A 149 23.56 -0.79 -27.25
N ARG A 150 22.61 0.14 -27.33
CA ARG A 150 22.29 0.87 -28.57
C ARG A 150 23.37 1.89 -28.96
N SER A 151 23.97 2.56 -27.98
CA SER A 151 25.04 3.54 -28.22
C SER A 151 26.37 2.92 -28.69
N LYS A 152 26.61 1.63 -28.43
CA LYS A 152 27.81 0.90 -28.87
C LYS A 152 27.66 0.25 -30.25
N LYS A 153 26.47 0.36 -30.89
CA LYS A 153 26.18 -0.17 -32.23
C LYS A 153 26.23 0.92 -33.32
N HIS A 154 26.69 2.12 -32.97
CA HIS A 154 26.98 3.21 -33.91
C HIS A 154 28.46 3.54 -33.85
#